data_AF-X1AZC5-F1
#
_entry.id   AF-X1AZC5-F1
#
_cell.length_a   1.000
_cell.length_b   1.000
_cell.length_c   1.000
_cell.angle_alpha   90.00
_cell.angle_beta   90.00
_cell.angle_gamma   90.00
#
_symmetry.space_group_name_H-M   'P 1'
#
loop_
_entity.id
_entity.type
_entity.pdbx_description
1 polymer ?
#
loop_
_entity_poly.entity_id
_entity_poly.type
_entity_poly.pdbx_seq_one_letter_code
_entity_poly.pdbx_strand_id
1 'polypeptide(L)'
;HSQKMFAEVISGKSLHGIEAAFLTKDGRKILVEGNAAPRYIGDKVVASQGVLRDITERKQAEEARADEATRRRILIDQSLDGIVILDKDSKVLEANQRFAEMLGYTPEEVCELHTWDWDTQWTKEQLLEMGHKVDEAGLHLETYHRRKDGTTIDVDISINGAVCAGQKLIFCVSRDITARKQAEKTLQEAEEKYKNLVEAASDLIWEVDTQGRYTFVSPNIKDLLGYEVEEVVGKKRTLDFTPRKEVRKWLTRFKEVNAKRESFSGFELTHLHKNGTAVIFEISGIPFFDSEGNFKGYVGT
;
A
#
# COMPACT_ATOMS: atom_id res chain seq x y z
N HIS A 1 6.42 6.12 52.43
CA HIS A 1 5.03 6.63 52.34
C HIS A 1 4.24 6.31 53.63
N SER A 2 4.21 5.06 54.08
CA SER A 2 3.42 4.62 55.25
C SER A 2 3.81 5.22 56.62
N GLN A 3 5.11 5.52 56.86
CA GLN A 3 5.54 6.19 58.10
C GLN A 3 5.00 7.62 58.26
N LYS A 4 4.84 8.36 57.16
CA LYS A 4 4.35 9.74 57.18
C LYS A 4 2.85 9.78 57.51
N MET A 5 2.08 8.85 56.93
CA MET A 5 0.65 8.71 57.21
C MET A 5 0.39 8.31 58.67
N PHE A 6 1.23 7.45 59.23
CA PHE A 6 1.12 7.07 60.64
C PHE A 6 1.42 8.23 61.60
N ALA A 7 2.41 9.08 61.28
CA ALA A 7 2.72 10.27 62.05
C ALA A 7 1.57 11.30 62.04
N GLU A 8 0.92 11.50 60.89
CA GLU A 8 -0.24 12.39 60.75
C GLU A 8 -1.44 11.88 61.57
N VAL A 9 -1.68 10.56 61.58
CA VAL A 9 -2.77 9.98 62.38
C VAL A 9 -2.49 10.09 63.88
N ILE A 10 -1.25 9.86 64.31
CA ILE A 10 -0.85 10.03 65.72
C ILE A 10 -0.91 11.49 66.18
N SER A 11 -0.74 12.45 65.26
CA SER A 11 -0.92 13.88 65.57
C SER A 11 -2.38 14.32 65.74
N GLY A 12 -3.34 13.38 65.63
CA GLY A 12 -4.77 13.64 65.79
C GLY A 12 -5.55 13.81 64.49
N LYS A 13 -4.91 13.63 63.33
CA LYS A 13 -5.51 13.87 62.01
C LYS A 13 -6.13 12.59 61.43
N SER A 14 -7.39 12.65 61.00
CA SER A 14 -8.00 11.56 60.24
C SER A 14 -7.59 11.64 58.77
N LEU A 15 -7.21 10.51 58.20
CA LEU A 15 -6.88 10.37 56.78
C LEU A 15 -7.95 9.52 56.09
N HIS A 16 -8.37 9.99 54.91
CA HIS A 16 -9.39 9.33 54.11
C HIS A 16 -8.90 9.05 52.69
N GLY A 17 -9.32 7.92 52.09
CA GLY A 17 -9.01 7.55 50.72
C GLY A 17 -7.53 7.27 50.46
N ILE A 18 -6.81 6.74 51.45
CA ILE A 18 -5.40 6.39 51.29
C ILE A 18 -5.29 5.16 50.40
N GLU A 19 -4.61 5.29 49.26
CA GLU A 19 -4.16 4.15 48.48
C GLU A 19 -2.71 3.80 48.85
N ALA A 20 -2.47 2.53 49.21
CA ALA A 20 -1.13 2.06 49.54
C ALA A 20 -0.92 0.60 49.13
N ALA A 21 0.32 0.26 48.79
CA ALA A 21 0.73 -1.11 48.52
C ALA A 21 1.19 -1.81 49.81
N PHE A 22 0.62 -2.96 50.10
CA PHE A 22 1.00 -3.82 51.22
C PHE A 22 1.55 -5.15 50.69
N LEU A 23 2.44 -5.76 51.47
CA LEU A 23 2.85 -7.14 51.28
C LEU A 23 2.09 -8.02 52.27
N THR A 24 1.40 -9.03 51.76
CA THR A 24 0.78 -10.06 52.57
C THR A 24 1.84 -11.01 53.12
N LYS A 25 1.47 -11.82 54.13
CA LYS A 25 2.38 -12.78 54.78
C LYS A 25 3.00 -13.80 53.80
N ASP A 26 2.28 -14.14 52.74
CA ASP A 26 2.70 -15.05 51.67
C ASP A 26 3.45 -14.34 50.53
N GLY A 27 3.82 -13.06 50.69
CA GLY A 27 4.67 -12.32 49.75
C GLY A 27 3.93 -11.67 48.58
N ARG A 28 2.60 -11.75 48.52
CA ARG A 28 1.80 -11.07 47.48
C ARG A 28 1.70 -9.57 47.77
N LYS A 29 1.82 -8.77 46.72
CA LYS A 29 1.62 -7.32 46.80
C LYS A 29 0.14 -7.03 46.55
N ILE A 30 -0.53 -6.43 47.51
CA ILE A 30 -1.93 -5.97 47.40
C ILE A 30 -1.98 -4.45 47.41
N LEU A 31 -2.87 -3.87 46.62
CA LEU A 31 -3.23 -2.47 46.70
C LEU A 31 -4.45 -2.36 47.61
N VAL A 32 -4.37 -1.52 48.63
CA VAL A 32 -5.48 -1.28 49.54
C VAL A 32 -5.86 0.19 49.52
N GLU A 33 -7.15 0.45 49.60
CA GLU A 33 -7.74 1.76 49.86
C GLU A 33 -8.27 1.77 51.28
N GLY A 34 -7.96 2.79 52.06
CA GLY A 34 -8.46 2.84 53.41
C GLY A 34 -8.47 4.19 54.08
N ASN A 35 -9.17 4.22 55.20
CA ASN A 35 -9.26 5.37 56.08
C ASN A 35 -8.57 5.03 57.39
N ALA A 36 -7.85 5.99 57.97
CA ALA A 36 -7.18 5.84 59.25
C ALA A 36 -7.51 7.02 60.15
N ALA A 37 -7.90 6.75 61.40
CA ALA A 37 -8.25 7.74 62.40
C ALA A 37 -7.52 7.46 63.72
N PRO A 38 -7.20 8.50 64.51
CA PRO A 38 -6.66 8.32 65.85
C PRO A 38 -7.70 7.71 66.78
N ARG A 39 -7.23 6.87 67.71
CA ARG A 39 -8.00 6.35 68.84
C ARG A 39 -7.49 6.99 70.11
N TYR A 40 -8.41 7.57 70.88
CA TYR A 40 -8.12 8.30 72.13
C TYR A 40 -8.44 7.47 73.38
N ILE A 41 -7.66 7.66 74.44
CA ILE A 41 -8.02 7.32 75.83
C ILE A 41 -7.75 8.58 76.66
N GLY A 42 -8.79 9.20 77.20
CA GLY A 42 -8.71 10.57 77.70
C GLY A 42 -8.34 11.54 76.58
N ASP A 43 -7.49 12.53 76.86
CA ASP A 43 -7.01 13.53 75.89
C ASP A 43 -5.76 13.09 75.09
N LYS A 44 -5.34 11.81 75.21
CA LYS A 44 -4.15 11.29 74.54
C LYS A 44 -4.51 10.31 73.42
N VAL A 45 -3.89 10.49 72.26
CA VAL A 45 -3.90 9.50 71.17
C VAL A 45 -3.08 8.29 71.63
N VAL A 46 -3.70 7.12 71.65
CA VAL A 46 -3.06 5.86 72.10
C VAL A 46 -2.87 4.85 70.98
N ALA A 47 -3.60 4.97 69.87
CA ALA A 47 -3.48 4.09 68.72
C ALA A 47 -4.00 4.74 67.45
N SER A 48 -3.70 4.13 66.30
CA SER A 48 -4.38 4.37 65.04
C SER A 48 -5.37 3.23 64.79
N GLN A 49 -6.58 3.55 64.36
CA GLN A 49 -7.56 2.57 63.87
C GLN A 49 -7.90 2.88 62.42
N GLY A 50 -8.05 1.86 61.59
CA GLY A 50 -8.37 2.06 60.19
C GLY A 50 -9.08 0.87 59.57
N VAL A 51 -9.79 1.14 58.48
CA VAL A 51 -10.42 0.12 57.64
C VAL A 51 -9.69 0.16 56.30
N LEU A 52 -9.22 -1.01 55.87
CA LEU A 52 -8.52 -1.20 54.61
C LEU A 52 -9.37 -2.13 53.75
N ARG A 53 -9.61 -1.72 52.51
CA ARG A 53 -10.29 -2.50 51.47
C ARG A 53 -9.24 -2.88 50.43
N ASP A 54 -9.13 -4.16 50.13
CA ASP A 54 -8.33 -4.61 48.98
C ASP A 54 -8.99 -4.10 47.69
N ILE A 55 -8.22 -3.36 46.89
CA ILE A 55 -8.63 -2.81 45.60
C ILE A 55 -7.75 -3.33 44.46
N THR A 56 -6.96 -4.38 44.70
CA THR A 56 -6.02 -4.94 43.73
C THR A 56 -6.72 -5.37 42.45
N GLU A 57 -7.81 -6.15 42.57
CA GLU A 57 -8.59 -6.61 41.42
C GLU A 57 -9.21 -5.44 40.64
N ARG A 58 -9.74 -4.44 41.34
CA ARG A 58 -10.31 -3.24 40.73
C ARG A 58 -9.27 -2.46 39.93
N LYS A 59 -8.10 -2.21 40.51
CA LYS A 59 -7.01 -1.46 39.87
C LYS A 59 -6.42 -2.22 38.69
N GLN A 60 -6.22 -3.53 38.82
CA GLN A 60 -5.75 -4.35 37.70
C GLN A 60 -6.75 -4.37 36.54
N ALA A 61 -8.05 -4.44 36.83
CA ALA A 61 -9.09 -4.37 35.80
C ALA A 61 -9.22 -2.99 35.16
N GLU A 62 -8.96 -1.90 35.91
CA GLU A 62 -8.89 -0.54 35.37
C GLU A 62 -7.67 -0.34 34.48
N GLU A 63 -6.49 -0.79 34.93
CA GLU A 63 -5.21 -0.71 34.19
C GLU A 63 -5.26 -1.55 32.91
N ALA A 64 -5.76 -2.80 32.99
CA ALA A 64 -5.92 -3.65 31.81
C ALA A 64 -6.85 -3.04 30.76
N ARG A 65 -7.94 -2.38 31.18
CA ARG A 65 -8.86 -1.66 30.28
C ARG A 65 -8.19 -0.44 29.66
N ALA A 66 -7.41 0.31 30.43
CA ALA A 66 -6.66 1.46 29.94
C ALA A 66 -5.60 1.03 28.90
N ASP A 67 -4.83 -0.02 29.20
CA ASP A 67 -3.83 -0.59 28.31
C ASP A 67 -4.44 -1.09 27.00
N GLU A 68 -5.58 -1.78 27.07
CA GLU A 68 -6.28 -2.26 25.88
C GLU A 68 -6.81 -1.10 25.02
N ALA A 69 -7.39 -0.06 25.64
CA ALA A 69 -7.86 1.13 24.95
C ALA A 69 -6.70 1.88 24.26
N THR A 70 -5.56 2.02 24.95
CA THR A 70 -4.35 2.62 24.38
C THR A 70 -3.82 1.78 23.21
N ARG A 71 -3.76 0.46 23.34
CA ARG A 71 -3.30 -0.42 22.26
C ARG A 71 -4.20 -0.33 21.03
N ARG A 72 -5.53 -0.33 21.20
CA ARG A 72 -6.49 -0.18 20.09
C ARG A 72 -6.31 1.16 19.37
N ARG A 73 -6.17 2.25 20.12
CA ARG A 73 -5.91 3.58 19.55
C ARG A 73 -4.63 3.61 18.72
N ILE A 74 -3.53 3.06 19.24
CA ILE A 74 -2.26 2.99 18.51
C ILE A 74 -2.40 2.20 17.20
N LEU A 75 -3.11 1.06 17.21
CA LEU A 75 -3.32 0.26 16.00
C LEU A 75 -4.11 1.03 14.92
N ILE A 76 -5.12 1.80 15.33
CA ILE A 76 -5.94 2.60 14.44
C ILE A 76 -5.14 3.81 13.90
N ASP A 77 -4.41 4.50 14.76
CA ASP A 77 -3.66 5.71 14.40
C ASP A 77 -2.38 5.44 13.60
N GLN A 78 -1.74 4.28 13.80
CA GLN A 78 -0.55 3.88 13.04
C GLN A 78 -0.87 3.23 11.69
N SER A 79 -2.15 3.06 11.35
CA SER A 79 -2.56 2.57 10.05
C SER A 79 -2.12 3.51 8.93
N LEU A 80 -1.57 2.96 7.86
CA LEU A 80 -1.28 3.70 6.62
C LEU A 80 -2.54 4.00 5.80
N ASP A 81 -3.60 3.26 6.06
CA ASP A 81 -4.93 3.44 5.48
C ASP A 81 -5.78 4.35 6.38
N GLY A 82 -6.64 5.15 5.77
CA GLY A 82 -7.63 5.95 6.47
C GLY A 82 -8.72 5.05 7.06
N ILE A 83 -8.98 5.16 8.35
CA ILE A 83 -10.02 4.40 9.03
C ILE A 83 -11.10 5.39 9.48
N VAL A 84 -12.35 5.10 9.16
CA VAL A 84 -13.50 5.90 9.58
C VAL A 84 -14.63 5.00 10.06
N ILE A 85 -15.28 5.40 11.15
CA ILE A 85 -16.46 4.76 11.72
C ILE A 85 -17.63 5.71 11.51
N LEU A 86 -18.70 5.21 10.90
CA LEU A 86 -19.91 5.95 10.61
C LEU A 86 -21.08 5.39 11.42
N ASP A 87 -22.06 6.25 11.70
CA ASP A 87 -23.37 5.82 12.19
C ASP A 87 -24.26 5.31 11.04
N LYS A 88 -25.49 4.89 11.40
CA LYS A 88 -26.49 4.42 10.43
C LYS A 88 -26.91 5.48 9.39
N ASP A 89 -26.74 6.77 9.71
CA ASP A 89 -27.11 7.90 8.85
C ASP A 89 -25.90 8.39 8.05
N SER A 90 -24.81 7.60 8.01
CA SER A 90 -23.58 7.88 7.28
C SER A 90 -22.83 9.12 7.79
N LYS A 91 -23.06 9.52 9.05
CA LYS A 91 -22.28 10.56 9.74
C LYS A 91 -21.02 9.97 10.36
N VAL A 92 -19.90 10.70 10.31
CA VAL A 92 -18.67 10.28 10.98
C VAL A 92 -18.82 10.35 12.50
N LEU A 93 -18.54 9.22 13.16
CA LEU A 93 -18.44 9.11 14.61
C LEU A 93 -16.99 9.19 15.08
N GLU A 94 -16.09 8.54 14.35
CA GLU A 94 -14.67 8.49 14.67
C GLU A 94 -13.87 8.32 13.38
N ALA A 95 -12.71 8.95 13.30
CA ALA A 95 -11.77 8.75 12.21
C ALA A 95 -10.36 8.78 12.77
N ASN A 96 -9.46 7.98 12.17
CA ASN A 96 -8.05 8.07 12.50
C ASN A 96 -7.43 9.32 11.85
N GLN A 97 -6.26 9.71 12.36
CA GLN A 97 -5.50 10.85 11.83
C GLN A 97 -5.23 10.71 10.32
N ARG A 98 -4.96 9.47 9.87
CA ARG A 98 -4.64 9.17 8.48
C ARG A 98 -5.79 9.49 7.52
N PHE A 99 -7.03 9.22 7.91
CA PHE A 99 -8.21 9.52 7.10
C PHE A 99 -8.39 11.03 6.90
N ALA A 100 -8.21 11.80 7.98
CA ALA A 100 -8.28 13.26 7.93
C ALA A 100 -7.20 13.85 7.00
N GLU A 101 -5.95 13.40 7.14
CA GLU A 101 -4.84 13.81 6.27
C GLU A 101 -5.07 13.45 4.81
N MET A 102 -5.57 12.24 4.53
CA MET A 102 -5.85 11.76 3.18
C MET A 102 -6.83 12.68 2.44
N LEU A 103 -7.86 13.17 3.14
CA LEU A 103 -8.88 14.07 2.60
C LEU A 103 -8.55 15.56 2.76
N GLY A 104 -7.50 15.91 3.52
CA GLY A 104 -7.09 17.30 3.76
C GLY A 104 -7.95 18.06 4.77
N TYR A 105 -8.60 17.37 5.70
CA TYR A 105 -9.39 17.95 6.79
C TYR A 105 -8.65 17.84 8.13
N THR A 106 -9.08 18.61 9.13
CA THR A 106 -8.67 18.34 10.52
C THR A 106 -9.55 17.23 11.12
N PRO A 107 -9.08 16.50 12.17
CA PRO A 107 -9.90 15.49 12.83
C PRO A 107 -11.24 16.02 13.34
N GLU A 108 -11.29 17.26 13.81
CA GLU A 108 -12.53 17.89 14.30
C GLU A 108 -13.51 18.18 13.16
N GLU A 109 -13.01 18.62 12.00
CA GLU A 109 -13.84 18.86 10.82
C GLU A 109 -14.42 17.56 10.28
N VAL A 110 -13.63 16.47 10.27
CA VAL A 110 -14.05 15.16 9.78
C VAL A 110 -15.27 14.62 10.51
N CYS A 111 -15.36 14.82 11.83
CA CYS A 111 -16.50 14.38 12.63
C CYS A 111 -17.83 15.08 12.30
N GLU A 112 -17.79 16.21 11.59
CA GLU A 112 -19.00 16.92 11.14
C GLU A 112 -19.46 16.49 9.74
N LEU A 113 -18.67 15.67 9.04
CA LEU A 113 -18.96 15.24 7.68
C LEU A 113 -19.89 14.01 7.64
N HIS A 114 -20.55 13.88 6.50
CA HIS A 114 -21.22 12.66 6.05
C HIS A 114 -20.54 12.11 4.80
N THR A 115 -20.74 10.83 4.49
CA THR A 115 -20.05 10.16 3.39
C THR A 115 -20.20 10.85 2.03
N TRP A 116 -21.36 11.47 1.74
CA TRP A 116 -21.60 12.20 0.49
C TRP A 116 -20.88 13.55 0.39
N ASP A 117 -20.29 14.05 1.49
CA ASP A 117 -19.51 15.29 1.47
C ASP A 117 -18.14 15.07 0.81
N TRP A 118 -17.62 13.83 0.84
CA TRP A 118 -16.36 13.46 0.19
C TRP A 118 -16.51 12.40 -0.92
N ASP A 119 -17.40 11.41 -0.81
CA ASP A 119 -17.60 10.45 -1.90
C ASP A 119 -18.32 11.11 -3.07
N THR A 120 -17.76 10.98 -4.27
CA THR A 120 -18.27 11.61 -5.49
C THR A 120 -18.81 10.65 -6.52
N GLN A 121 -18.71 9.35 -6.27
CA GLN A 121 -19.18 8.32 -7.19
C GLN A 121 -20.66 8.01 -6.99
N TRP A 122 -21.13 8.09 -5.75
CA TRP A 122 -22.47 7.63 -5.36
C TRP A 122 -23.32 8.79 -4.84
N THR A 123 -24.64 8.69 -5.02
CA THR A 123 -25.57 9.66 -4.41
C THR A 123 -25.74 9.39 -2.92
N LYS A 124 -26.25 10.38 -2.19
CA LYS A 124 -26.62 10.25 -0.78
C LYS A 124 -27.49 9.01 -0.52
N GLU A 125 -28.51 8.80 -1.36
CA GLU A 125 -29.47 7.70 -1.20
C GLU A 125 -28.78 6.34 -1.37
N GLN A 126 -27.86 6.23 -2.35
CA GLN A 126 -27.10 5.01 -2.60
C GLN A 126 -26.14 4.71 -1.44
N LEU A 127 -25.43 5.71 -0.92
CA LEU A 127 -24.53 5.54 0.22
C LEU A 127 -25.27 5.11 1.49
N LEU A 128 -26.44 5.70 1.77
CA LEU A 128 -27.30 5.29 2.87
C LEU A 128 -27.81 3.86 2.71
N GLU A 129 -28.24 3.49 1.49
CA GLU A 129 -28.70 2.13 1.19
C GLU A 129 -27.56 1.10 1.38
N MET A 130 -26.36 1.42 0.91
CA MET A 130 -25.17 0.59 1.12
C MET A 130 -24.84 0.43 2.60
N GLY A 131 -24.84 1.53 3.36
CA GLY A 131 -24.60 1.51 4.80
C GLY A 131 -25.64 0.71 5.60
N HIS A 132 -26.91 0.75 5.17
CA HIS A 132 -27.98 -0.04 5.79
C HIS A 132 -27.86 -1.54 5.48
N LYS A 133 -27.43 -1.90 4.26
CA LYS A 133 -27.35 -3.30 3.81
C LYS A 133 -26.06 -4.00 4.20
N VAL A 134 -24.96 -3.28 4.36
CA VAL A 134 -23.66 -3.89 4.66
C VAL A 134 -23.69 -4.55 6.04
N ASP A 135 -23.25 -5.80 6.11
CA ASP A 135 -23.15 -6.59 7.33
C ASP A 135 -21.68 -6.95 7.63
N GLU A 136 -21.45 -7.95 8.47
CA GLU A 136 -20.10 -8.36 8.85
C GLU A 136 -19.32 -8.98 7.67
N ALA A 137 -20.00 -9.53 6.65
CA ALA A 137 -19.34 -10.05 5.46
C ALA A 137 -18.63 -8.94 4.66
N GLY A 138 -19.14 -7.71 4.80
CA GLY A 138 -18.55 -6.51 4.23
C GLY A 138 -18.69 -6.40 2.71
N LEU A 139 -18.22 -5.27 2.20
CA LEU A 139 -18.19 -4.92 0.79
C LEU A 139 -16.84 -4.30 0.48
N HIS A 140 -16.30 -4.59 -0.69
CA HIS A 140 -15.07 -4.00 -1.18
C HIS A 140 -15.31 -3.42 -2.57
N LEU A 141 -14.87 -2.19 -2.79
CA LEU A 141 -15.07 -1.47 -4.04
C LEU A 141 -14.04 -0.37 -4.20
N GLU A 142 -13.86 0.08 -5.43
CA GLU A 142 -13.17 1.34 -5.73
C GLU A 142 -14.20 2.47 -5.89
N THR A 143 -13.86 3.63 -5.32
CA THR A 143 -14.66 4.85 -5.39
C THR A 143 -13.77 6.08 -5.60
N TYR A 144 -14.38 7.24 -5.78
CA TYR A 144 -13.70 8.53 -5.90
C TYR A 144 -14.03 9.41 -4.71
N HIS A 145 -13.01 9.80 -3.95
CA HIS A 145 -13.16 10.78 -2.87
C HIS A 145 -12.63 12.15 -3.29
N ARG A 146 -13.34 13.20 -2.90
CA ARG A 146 -12.94 14.59 -3.06
C ARG A 146 -12.34 15.10 -1.75
N ARG A 147 -11.14 15.65 -1.86
CA ARG A 147 -10.45 16.36 -0.78
C ARG A 147 -11.07 17.72 -0.52
N LYS A 148 -10.75 18.31 0.63
CA LYS A 148 -11.18 19.66 1.02
C LYS A 148 -10.80 20.74 0.01
N ASP A 149 -9.66 20.59 -0.66
CA ASP A 149 -9.18 21.50 -1.70
C ASP A 149 -9.88 21.34 -3.06
N GLY A 150 -10.81 20.38 -3.17
CA GLY A 150 -11.56 20.05 -4.38
C GLY A 150 -10.91 19.03 -5.30
N THR A 151 -9.67 18.59 -5.03
CA THR A 151 -9.03 17.52 -5.81
C THR A 151 -9.68 16.17 -5.55
N THR A 152 -9.71 15.32 -6.56
CA THR A 152 -10.27 13.95 -6.45
C THR A 152 -9.15 12.93 -6.37
N ILE A 153 -9.36 11.88 -5.57
CA ILE A 153 -8.53 10.69 -5.48
C ILE A 153 -9.30 9.43 -5.79
N ASP A 154 -8.58 8.47 -6.35
CA ASP A 154 -9.01 7.08 -6.43
C ASP A 154 -8.81 6.42 -5.07
N VAL A 155 -9.88 5.85 -4.53
CA VAL A 155 -9.86 5.20 -3.23
C VAL A 155 -10.36 3.77 -3.35
N ASP A 156 -9.55 2.85 -2.87
CA ASP A 156 -9.95 1.48 -2.64
C ASP A 156 -10.49 1.36 -1.20
N ILE A 157 -11.74 0.93 -1.03
CA ILE A 157 -12.43 0.95 0.25
C ILE A 157 -12.98 -0.43 0.62
N SER A 158 -12.75 -0.84 1.87
CA SER A 158 -13.44 -1.94 2.51
C SER A 158 -14.44 -1.38 3.51
N ILE A 159 -15.68 -1.87 3.46
CA ILE A 159 -16.82 -1.40 4.25
C ILE A 159 -17.41 -2.59 4.98
N ASN A 160 -17.52 -2.53 6.30
CA ASN A 160 -18.11 -3.58 7.13
C ASN A 160 -19.17 -2.99 8.07
N GLY A 161 -20.29 -3.67 8.25
CA GLY A 161 -21.33 -3.25 9.19
C GLY A 161 -21.37 -4.13 10.42
N ALA A 162 -21.39 -3.54 11.62
CA ALA A 162 -21.55 -4.28 12.88
C ALA A 162 -22.58 -3.60 13.80
N VAL A 163 -23.10 -4.36 14.78
CA VAL A 163 -24.01 -3.83 15.80
C VAL A 163 -23.28 -3.78 17.14
N CYS A 164 -23.02 -2.57 17.63
CA CYS A 164 -22.35 -2.34 18.92
C CYS A 164 -23.33 -1.69 19.89
N ALA A 165 -23.55 -2.32 21.06
CA ALA A 165 -24.49 -1.83 22.07
C ALA A 165 -25.90 -1.52 21.54
N GLY A 166 -26.37 -2.27 20.53
CA GLY A 166 -27.68 -2.07 19.89
C GLY A 166 -27.71 -0.99 18.80
N GLN A 167 -26.58 -0.36 18.48
CA GLN A 167 -26.47 0.63 17.41
C GLN A 167 -25.70 0.04 16.22
N LYS A 168 -26.22 0.26 15.01
CA LYS A 168 -25.54 -0.10 13.76
C LYS A 168 -24.40 0.89 13.52
N LEU A 169 -23.19 0.37 13.37
CA LEU A 169 -21.99 1.10 13.01
C LEU A 169 -21.45 0.55 11.68
N ILE A 170 -20.85 1.44 10.90
CA ILE A 170 -20.21 1.10 9.63
C ILE A 170 -18.72 1.43 9.77
N PHE A 171 -17.88 0.45 9.55
CA PHE A 171 -16.43 0.56 9.62
C PHE A 171 -15.89 0.58 8.20
N CYS A 172 -15.14 1.62 7.86
CA CYS A 172 -14.54 1.78 6.56
C CYS A 172 -13.02 1.87 6.68
N VAL A 173 -12.31 1.12 5.85
CA VAL A 173 -10.87 1.26 5.64
C VAL A 173 -10.64 1.72 4.21
N SER A 174 -10.02 2.88 4.05
CA SER A 174 -9.85 3.58 2.78
C SER A 174 -8.36 3.74 2.45
N ARG A 175 -7.97 3.30 1.25
CA ARG A 175 -6.61 3.42 0.73
C ARG A 175 -6.60 4.30 -0.50
N ASP A 176 -5.81 5.36 -0.48
CA ASP A 176 -5.52 6.17 -1.67
C ASP A 176 -4.68 5.36 -2.66
N ILE A 177 -5.27 5.06 -3.82
CA ILE A 177 -4.63 4.31 -4.91
C ILE A 177 -4.32 5.19 -6.12
N THR A 178 -4.43 6.52 -5.99
CA THR A 178 -4.25 7.48 -7.09
C THR A 178 -2.86 7.36 -7.71
N ALA A 179 -1.81 7.29 -6.88
CA ALA A 179 -0.43 7.17 -7.36
C ALA A 179 -0.21 5.87 -8.15
N ARG A 180 -0.81 4.76 -7.69
CA ARG A 180 -0.74 3.46 -8.38
C ARG A 180 -1.42 3.53 -9.74
N LYS A 181 -2.66 4.02 -9.79
CA LYS A 181 -3.43 4.15 -11.05
C LYS A 181 -2.76 5.11 -12.04
N GLN A 182 -2.20 6.22 -11.56
CA GLN A 182 -1.48 7.14 -12.43
C GLN A 182 -0.21 6.50 -13.02
N ALA A 183 0.52 5.71 -12.24
CA ALA A 183 1.68 4.97 -12.74
C ALA A 183 1.28 3.92 -13.78
N GLU A 184 0.22 3.13 -13.51
CA GLU A 184 -0.33 2.14 -14.44
C GLU A 184 -0.79 2.79 -15.75
N LYS A 185 -1.52 3.91 -15.67
CA LYS A 185 -1.97 4.67 -16.85
C LYS A 185 -0.80 5.24 -17.65
N THR A 186 0.20 5.80 -16.96
CA THR A 186 1.40 6.35 -17.64
C THR A 186 2.17 5.25 -18.37
N LEU A 187 2.28 4.06 -17.75
CA LEU A 187 2.90 2.90 -18.38
C LEU A 187 2.10 2.46 -19.62
N GLN A 188 0.78 2.32 -19.49
CA GLN A 188 -0.09 1.93 -20.60
C GLN A 188 0.00 2.93 -21.77
N GLU A 189 -0.06 4.24 -21.49
CA GLU A 189 0.08 5.28 -22.52
C GLU A 189 1.45 5.22 -23.20
N ALA A 190 2.52 4.91 -22.45
CA ALA A 190 3.85 4.74 -23.02
C ALA A 190 3.94 3.48 -23.91
N GLU A 191 3.34 2.36 -23.51
CA GLU A 191 3.27 1.13 -24.30
C GLU A 191 2.47 1.32 -25.59
N GLU A 192 1.30 1.96 -25.50
CA GLU A 192 0.47 2.27 -26.68
C GLU A 192 1.21 3.23 -27.64
N LYS A 193 1.88 4.24 -27.10
CA LYS A 193 2.70 5.16 -27.91
C LYS A 193 3.85 4.42 -28.60
N TYR A 194 4.56 3.54 -27.88
CA TYR A 194 5.64 2.74 -28.46
C TYR A 194 5.12 1.83 -29.58
N LYS A 195 4.00 1.14 -29.34
CA LYS A 195 3.35 0.29 -30.35
C LYS A 195 3.00 1.08 -31.61
N ASN A 196 2.38 2.25 -31.47
CA ASN A 196 2.03 3.09 -32.61
C ASN A 196 3.25 3.59 -33.40
N LEU A 197 4.34 3.94 -32.71
CA LEU A 197 5.59 4.35 -33.37
C LEU A 197 6.23 3.20 -34.14
N VAL A 198 6.23 1.99 -33.58
CA VAL A 198 6.73 0.78 -34.24
C VAL A 198 5.89 0.42 -35.47
N GLU A 199 4.56 0.47 -35.36
CA GLU A 199 3.65 0.14 -36.47
C GLU A 199 3.69 1.18 -37.59
N ALA A 200 3.93 2.45 -37.26
CA ALA A 200 4.05 3.53 -38.25
C ALA A 200 5.44 3.62 -38.90
N ALA A 201 6.44 2.90 -38.39
CA ALA A 201 7.79 2.90 -38.95
C ALA A 201 7.79 2.29 -40.35
N SER A 202 8.37 3.00 -41.32
CA SER A 202 8.61 2.46 -42.66
C SER A 202 9.75 1.46 -42.68
N ASP A 203 10.74 1.65 -41.80
CA ASP A 203 11.88 0.74 -41.64
C ASP A 203 11.49 -0.48 -40.78
N LEU A 204 12.16 -1.59 -41.02
CA LEU A 204 11.97 -2.80 -40.25
C LEU A 204 12.69 -2.68 -38.91
N ILE A 205 11.96 -2.56 -37.80
CA ILE A 205 12.56 -2.58 -36.47
C ILE A 205 12.81 -4.03 -36.08
N TRP A 206 14.03 -4.34 -35.64
CA TRP A 206 14.42 -5.70 -35.29
C TRP A 206 15.23 -5.74 -33.99
N GLU A 207 15.10 -6.85 -33.27
CA GLU A 207 15.92 -7.17 -32.10
C GLU A 207 16.41 -8.61 -32.21
N VAL A 208 17.68 -8.84 -31.88
CA VAL A 208 18.26 -10.18 -31.80
C VAL A 208 18.98 -10.41 -30.48
N ASP A 209 18.91 -11.63 -29.96
CA ASP A 209 19.67 -12.06 -28.78
C ASP A 209 21.18 -12.19 -29.05
N THR A 210 21.95 -12.50 -28.00
CA THR A 210 23.40 -12.78 -28.07
C THR A 210 23.81 -13.87 -29.07
N GLN A 211 22.87 -14.72 -29.50
CA GLN A 211 23.06 -15.82 -30.46
C GLN A 211 22.56 -15.48 -31.87
N GLY A 212 22.07 -14.25 -32.08
CA GLY A 212 21.55 -13.75 -33.35
C GLY A 212 20.15 -14.29 -33.69
N ARG A 213 19.38 -14.74 -32.70
CA ARG A 213 17.98 -15.12 -32.88
C ARG A 213 17.10 -13.90 -32.74
N TYR A 214 16.12 -13.73 -33.61
CA TYR A 214 15.16 -12.66 -33.46
C TYR A 214 14.38 -12.81 -32.16
N THR A 215 14.43 -11.80 -31.30
CA THR A 215 13.61 -11.68 -30.10
C THR A 215 12.42 -10.75 -30.33
N PHE A 216 12.56 -9.84 -31.29
CA PHE A 216 11.49 -8.96 -31.75
C PHE A 216 11.69 -8.60 -33.23
N VAL A 217 10.57 -8.39 -33.93
CA VAL A 217 10.53 -7.81 -35.27
C VAL A 217 9.23 -7.04 -35.43
N SER A 218 9.25 -5.86 -36.05
CA SER A 218 8.05 -5.05 -36.28
C SER A 218 7.08 -5.74 -37.25
N PRO A 219 5.76 -5.51 -37.11
CA PRO A 219 4.73 -6.18 -37.94
C PRO A 219 4.84 -5.91 -39.44
N ASN A 220 5.44 -4.77 -39.84
CA ASN A 220 5.70 -4.42 -41.24
C ASN A 220 6.66 -5.40 -41.96
N ILE A 221 7.27 -6.36 -41.24
CA ILE A 221 7.99 -7.50 -41.83
C ILE A 221 7.14 -8.28 -42.84
N LYS A 222 5.83 -8.33 -42.63
CA LYS A 222 4.89 -8.98 -43.55
C LYS A 222 4.84 -8.28 -44.89
N ASP A 223 4.80 -6.96 -44.87
CA ASP A 223 4.74 -6.15 -46.10
C ASP A 223 6.11 -6.11 -46.81
N LEU A 224 7.20 -6.12 -46.03
CA LEU A 224 8.57 -6.03 -46.55
C LEU A 224 9.15 -7.37 -47.03
N LEU A 225 8.88 -8.47 -46.32
CA LEU A 225 9.50 -9.79 -46.55
C LEU A 225 8.48 -10.94 -46.66
N GLY A 226 7.19 -10.69 -46.45
CA GLY A 226 6.13 -11.69 -46.62
C GLY A 226 5.97 -12.67 -45.46
N TYR A 227 6.76 -12.54 -44.39
CA TYR A 227 6.68 -13.41 -43.22
C TYR A 227 5.76 -12.83 -42.14
N GLU A 228 5.06 -13.69 -41.42
CA GLU A 228 4.42 -13.29 -40.16
C GLU A 228 5.47 -13.21 -39.03
N VAL A 229 5.20 -12.40 -38.01
CA VAL A 229 6.12 -12.19 -36.87
C VAL A 229 6.47 -13.51 -36.20
N GLU A 230 5.49 -14.41 -36.04
CA GLU A 230 5.63 -15.71 -35.40
C GLU A 230 6.52 -16.68 -36.19
N GLU A 231 6.67 -16.46 -37.50
CA GLU A 231 7.56 -17.25 -38.35
C GLU A 231 9.03 -16.84 -38.20
N VAL A 232 9.27 -15.60 -37.75
CA VAL A 232 10.59 -14.97 -37.67
C VAL A 232 11.16 -15.03 -36.25
N VAL A 233 10.35 -14.77 -35.22
CA VAL A 233 10.81 -14.78 -33.83
C VAL A 233 11.35 -16.17 -33.44
N GLY A 234 12.50 -16.18 -32.75
CA GLY A 234 13.25 -17.37 -32.36
C GLY A 234 14.15 -17.96 -33.46
N LYS A 235 13.98 -17.56 -34.73
CA LYS A 235 14.84 -17.98 -35.85
C LYS A 235 16.13 -17.18 -35.90
N LYS A 236 17.19 -17.79 -36.44
CA LYS A 236 18.50 -17.16 -36.59
C LYS A 236 18.55 -16.36 -37.87
N ARG A 237 18.67 -15.03 -37.75
CA ARG A 237 18.75 -14.08 -38.87
C ARG A 237 19.62 -14.57 -40.03
N THR A 238 20.84 -14.99 -39.72
CA THR A 238 21.85 -15.35 -40.71
C THR A 238 21.67 -16.74 -41.33
N LEU A 239 20.90 -17.64 -40.72
CA LEU A 239 20.78 -19.02 -41.20
C LEU A 239 19.44 -19.26 -41.90
N ASP A 240 18.38 -18.61 -41.44
CA ASP A 240 17.02 -18.88 -41.89
C ASP A 240 16.58 -17.93 -43.01
N PHE A 241 17.10 -16.70 -43.05
CA PHE A 241 16.62 -15.65 -43.98
C PHE A 241 17.68 -15.06 -44.90
N THR A 242 18.95 -15.46 -44.79
CA THR A 242 20.03 -14.94 -45.66
C THR A 242 20.38 -15.96 -46.76
N PRO A 243 20.58 -15.55 -48.02
CA PRO A 243 21.04 -16.46 -49.07
C PRO A 243 22.34 -17.17 -48.69
N ARG A 244 22.41 -18.51 -48.87
CA ARG A 244 23.54 -19.36 -48.44
C ARG A 244 24.93 -18.83 -48.84
N LYS A 245 25.02 -18.23 -50.04
CA LYS A 245 26.26 -17.65 -50.58
C LYS A 245 26.77 -16.44 -49.76
N GLU A 246 25.91 -15.74 -49.04
CA GLU A 246 26.24 -14.53 -48.28
C GLU A 246 26.42 -14.78 -46.78
N VAL A 247 25.88 -15.88 -46.25
CA VAL A 247 25.96 -16.26 -44.83
C VAL A 247 27.39 -16.19 -44.28
N ARG A 248 28.39 -16.68 -45.02
CA ARG A 248 29.79 -16.72 -44.57
C ARG A 248 30.39 -15.31 -44.42
N LYS A 249 30.04 -14.39 -45.32
CA LYS A 249 30.46 -12.98 -45.26
C LYS A 249 29.88 -12.31 -44.02
N TRP A 250 28.60 -12.55 -43.76
CA TRP A 250 27.87 -12.01 -42.61
C TRP A 250 28.35 -12.53 -41.28
N LEU A 251 28.55 -13.85 -41.15
CA LEU A 251 29.05 -14.45 -39.91
C LEU A 251 30.42 -13.91 -39.51
N THR A 252 31.28 -13.58 -40.49
CA THR A 252 32.61 -13.02 -40.20
C THR A 252 32.49 -11.60 -39.67
N ARG A 253 31.75 -10.74 -40.38
CA ARG A 253 31.61 -9.32 -40.01
C ARG A 253 30.80 -9.13 -38.72
N PHE A 254 29.76 -9.94 -38.50
CA PHE A 254 28.96 -9.87 -37.28
C PHE A 254 29.73 -10.39 -36.06
N LYS A 255 30.65 -11.36 -36.22
CA LYS A 255 31.54 -11.78 -35.13
C LYS A 255 32.43 -10.65 -34.64
N GLU A 256 32.97 -9.84 -35.55
CA GLU A 256 33.82 -8.70 -35.19
C GLU A 256 33.04 -7.62 -34.42
N VAL A 257 31.85 -7.27 -34.92
CA VAL A 257 30.96 -6.30 -34.26
C VAL A 257 30.51 -6.80 -32.88
N ASN A 258 30.06 -8.07 -32.80
CA ASN A 258 29.60 -8.67 -31.55
C ASN A 258 30.74 -8.88 -30.52
N ALA A 259 31.98 -9.13 -30.97
CA ALA A 259 33.14 -9.21 -30.09
C ALA A 259 33.47 -7.86 -29.44
N LYS A 260 33.28 -6.76 -30.18
CA LYS A 260 33.51 -5.41 -29.67
C LYS A 260 32.31 -4.82 -28.93
N ARG A 261 31.10 -5.36 -29.14
CA ARG A 261 29.85 -4.84 -28.59
C ARG A 261 29.66 -3.36 -28.93
N GLU A 262 30.02 -2.98 -30.16
CA GLU A 262 29.89 -1.62 -30.68
C GLU A 262 28.63 -1.49 -31.53
N SER A 263 28.13 -0.25 -31.65
CA SER A 263 27.09 0.08 -32.62
C SER A 263 27.64 -0.01 -34.06
N PHE A 264 26.75 -0.29 -35.00
CA PHE A 264 27.07 -0.32 -36.42
C PHE A 264 25.96 0.34 -37.22
N SER A 265 26.29 0.88 -38.39
CA SER A 265 25.33 1.54 -39.28
C SER A 265 25.76 1.37 -40.74
N GLY A 266 24.78 1.41 -41.65
CA GLY A 266 25.02 1.34 -43.09
C GLY A 266 25.42 -0.05 -43.60
N PHE A 267 24.94 -1.12 -42.96
CA PHE A 267 25.30 -2.49 -43.34
C PHE A 267 24.29 -3.04 -44.34
N GLU A 268 24.70 -3.24 -45.59
CA GLU A 268 23.82 -3.78 -46.64
C GLU A 268 23.67 -5.30 -46.58
N LEU A 269 22.59 -5.81 -45.99
CA LEU A 269 22.26 -7.23 -45.83
C LEU A 269 21.20 -7.69 -46.84
N THR A 270 21.43 -8.84 -47.48
CA THR A 270 20.42 -9.48 -48.32
C THR A 270 19.58 -10.47 -47.51
N HIS A 271 18.27 -10.25 -47.45
CA HIS A 271 17.28 -11.19 -46.95
C HIS A 271 16.52 -11.88 -48.09
N LEU A 272 16.04 -13.09 -47.84
CA LEU A 272 15.11 -13.81 -48.71
C LEU A 272 13.69 -13.43 -48.30
N HIS A 273 12.90 -12.95 -49.25
CA HIS A 273 11.46 -12.82 -49.11
C HIS A 273 10.81 -14.22 -49.15
N LYS A 274 9.63 -14.39 -48.54
CA LYS A 274 8.90 -15.67 -48.45
C LYS A 274 8.60 -16.33 -49.81
N ASN A 275 8.49 -15.53 -50.86
CA ASN A 275 8.30 -15.99 -52.25
C ASN A 275 9.62 -16.42 -52.96
N GLY A 276 10.77 -16.31 -52.28
CA GLY A 276 12.09 -16.70 -52.78
C GLY A 276 12.91 -15.57 -53.43
N THR A 277 12.38 -14.35 -53.56
CA THR A 277 13.17 -13.22 -54.08
C THR A 277 14.15 -12.69 -53.04
N ALA A 278 15.27 -12.13 -53.50
CA ALA A 278 16.25 -11.48 -52.63
C ALA A 278 15.90 -9.99 -52.47
N VAL A 279 15.85 -9.51 -51.23
CA VAL A 279 15.61 -8.11 -50.86
C VAL A 279 16.83 -7.61 -50.09
N ILE A 280 17.35 -6.45 -50.47
CA ILE A 280 18.53 -5.85 -49.84
C ILE A 280 18.05 -4.79 -48.85
N PHE A 281 18.50 -4.90 -47.61
CA PHE A 281 18.27 -3.94 -46.54
C PHE A 281 19.57 -3.25 -46.17
N GLU A 282 19.52 -1.96 -45.93
CA GLU A 282 20.55 -1.28 -45.14
C GLU A 282 20.14 -1.41 -43.67
N ILE A 283 20.97 -2.04 -42.85
CA ILE A 283 20.70 -2.24 -41.42
C ILE A 283 21.66 -1.45 -40.54
N SER A 284 21.14 -0.94 -39.44
CA SER A 284 21.90 -0.30 -38.37
C SER A 284 21.49 -0.91 -37.03
N GLY A 285 22.41 -1.04 -36.09
CA GLY A 285 22.11 -1.67 -34.81
C GLY A 285 22.98 -1.18 -33.67
N ILE A 286 22.38 -1.10 -32.48
CA ILE A 286 23.04 -0.76 -31.23
C ILE A 286 22.97 -1.94 -30.24
N PRO A 287 24.02 -2.16 -29.44
CA PRO A 287 23.99 -3.17 -28.39
C PRO A 287 23.04 -2.74 -27.25
N PHE A 288 22.31 -3.68 -26.65
CA PHE A 288 21.55 -3.43 -25.44
C PHE A 288 21.91 -4.40 -24.31
N PHE A 289 21.71 -3.94 -23.08
CA PHE A 289 22.15 -4.59 -21.84
C PHE A 289 20.98 -4.70 -20.87
N ASP A 290 21.02 -5.69 -19.97
CA ASP A 290 20.08 -5.75 -18.85
C ASP A 290 20.46 -4.79 -17.73
N SER A 291 19.63 -4.74 -16.67
CA SER A 291 19.82 -3.87 -15.50
C SER A 291 21.12 -4.16 -14.72
N GLU A 292 21.73 -5.33 -14.92
CA GLU A 292 23.00 -5.71 -14.30
C GLU A 292 24.21 -5.39 -15.19
N GLY A 293 23.96 -4.85 -16.39
CA GLY A 293 25.00 -4.51 -17.37
C GLY A 293 25.47 -5.70 -18.22
N ASN A 294 24.75 -6.83 -18.19
CA ASN A 294 25.09 -7.95 -19.06
C ASN A 294 24.59 -7.69 -20.48
N PHE A 295 25.42 -8.03 -21.47
CA PHE A 295 25.07 -7.90 -22.88
C PHE A 295 23.93 -8.86 -23.26
N LYS A 296 22.85 -8.33 -23.83
CA LYS A 296 21.65 -9.12 -24.19
C LYS A 296 21.48 -9.31 -25.69
N GLY A 297 22.01 -8.41 -26.51
CA GLY A 297 21.86 -8.49 -27.95
C GLY A 297 21.95 -7.15 -28.64
N TYR A 298 21.33 -7.08 -29.83
CA TYR A 298 21.28 -5.89 -30.66
C TYR A 298 19.85 -5.53 -31.02
N VAL A 299 19.55 -4.23 -31.04
CA VAL A 299 18.31 -3.66 -31.56
C VAL A 299 18.63 -2.65 -32.66
N GLY A 300 17.79 -2.57 -33.69
CA GLY A 300 18.12 -1.80 -34.88
C GLY A 300 16.96 -1.59 -35.84
N THR A 301 17.28 -0.89 -36.94
CA THR A 301 16.43 -0.71 -38.13
C THR A 301 17.13 -1.21 -39.37
#